data_AF-A0A654M3N3-F1
#
_entry.id   AF-A0A654M3N3-F1
#
_cell.length_a   1.000
_cell.length_b   1.000
_cell.length_c   1.000
_cell.angle_alpha   90.00
_cell.angle_beta   90.00
_cell.angle_gamma   90.00
#
_symmetry.space_group_name_H-M   'P 1'
#
loop_
_entity.id
_entity.type
_entity.pdbx_description
1 polymer ?
#
loop_
_entity_poly.entity_id
_entity_poly.type
_entity_poly.pdbx_seq_one_letter_code
_entity_poly.pdbx_strand_id
1 'polypeptide(L)'
;MAIEEIRYDFREHSEQFHSYFTKIMKLIIISKLNCLEKNLTSLKYFNEVISRIDGCDIHKVKYGKPMIFTKFFGYEFNYHTVRVKIRITDKYTIDISLESIIPDFVKTFDKLSTDTNEINWNTNKHPTNGIKFGDDQTTNSQDNSNLQLIEKEAKLTFYLLDSFIQTLYLLMTQSSESTNGLSGRNIEIKDISVSRKILNIEMLVDEKTVILDFLPKSKNGVVVSIDNDEKIGETIRTVMLQNRYT
;
A
#
# COMPACT_ATOMS: atom_id res chain seq x y z
N MET A 1 -15.17 8.15 16.74
CA MET A 1 -15.21 7.37 15.48
C MET A 1 -16.04 8.16 14.50
N ALA A 2 -15.45 8.52 13.36
CA ALA A 2 -16.12 9.23 12.28
C ALA A 2 -16.26 8.28 11.09
N ILE A 3 -17.42 8.29 10.45
CA ILE A 3 -17.72 7.53 9.24
C ILE A 3 -18.22 8.52 8.22
N GLU A 4 -17.58 8.57 7.06
CA GLU A 4 -18.00 9.39 5.92
C GLU A 4 -18.09 8.53 4.67
N GLU A 5 -19.16 8.73 3.91
CA GLU A 5 -19.31 8.18 2.56
C GLU A 5 -19.23 9.34 1.58
N ILE A 6 -18.23 9.31 0.71
CA ILE A 6 -17.95 10.38 -0.24
C ILE A 6 -18.00 9.80 -1.64
N ARG A 7 -18.78 10.46 -2.51
CA ARG A 7 -18.83 10.15 -3.94
C ARG A 7 -18.06 11.20 -4.71
N TYR A 8 -17.10 10.75 -5.49
CA TYR A 8 -16.39 11.59 -6.45
C TYR A 8 -16.80 11.23 -7.87
N ASP A 9 -17.24 12.23 -8.62
CA ASP A 9 -17.73 12.09 -9.99
C ASP A 9 -16.81 12.86 -10.94
N PHE A 10 -16.11 12.11 -11.79
CA PHE A 10 -15.15 12.64 -12.75
C PHE A 10 -15.67 12.61 -14.19
N ARG A 11 -16.99 12.50 -14.42
CA ARG A 11 -17.55 12.44 -15.78
C ARG A 11 -17.18 13.65 -16.65
N GLU A 12 -17.07 14.84 -16.05
CA GLU A 12 -16.67 16.07 -16.74
C GLU A 12 -15.13 16.19 -16.93
N HIS A 13 -14.36 15.44 -16.13
CA HIS A 13 -12.90 15.49 -16.07
C HIS A 13 -12.29 14.08 -16.01
N SER A 14 -12.69 13.23 -16.96
CA SER A 14 -12.35 11.80 -16.97
C SER A 14 -10.85 11.51 -16.97
N GLU A 15 -10.06 12.44 -17.51
CA GLU A 15 -8.60 12.41 -17.52
C GLU A 15 -7.97 12.42 -16.12
N GLN A 16 -8.67 12.96 -15.12
CA GLN A 16 -8.19 13.05 -13.74
C GLN A 16 -8.46 11.78 -12.93
N PHE A 17 -9.41 10.95 -13.37
CA PHE A 17 -9.90 9.80 -12.61
C PHE A 17 -8.79 8.79 -12.28
N HIS A 18 -7.92 8.51 -13.26
CA HIS A 18 -6.81 7.58 -13.06
C HIS A 18 -5.81 8.10 -12.02
N SER A 19 -5.40 9.37 -12.13
CA SER A 19 -4.49 10.01 -11.18
C SER A 19 -5.08 10.03 -9.77
N TYR A 20 -6.37 10.39 -9.65
CA TYR A 20 -7.09 10.36 -8.38
C TYR A 20 -7.14 8.96 -7.76
N PHE A 21 -7.49 7.93 -8.56
CA PHE A 21 -7.51 6.55 -8.11
C PHE A 21 -6.15 6.10 -7.58
N THR A 22 -5.08 6.36 -8.35
CA THR A 22 -3.71 6.04 -7.95
C THR A 22 -3.35 6.72 -6.64
N LYS A 23 -3.72 7.99 -6.48
CA LYS A 23 -3.47 8.76 -5.26
C LYS A 23 -4.17 8.16 -4.04
N ILE A 24 -5.46 7.87 -4.14
CA ILE A 24 -6.25 7.22 -3.08
C ILE A 24 -5.60 5.90 -2.68
N MET A 25 -5.24 5.06 -3.65
CA MET A 25 -4.61 3.77 -3.36
C MET A 25 -3.28 3.92 -2.63
N LYS A 26 -2.45 4.90 -2.99
CA LYS A 26 -1.21 5.22 -2.27
C LYS A 26 -1.51 5.62 -0.82
N LEU A 27 -2.50 6.48 -0.56
CA LEU A 27 -2.90 6.86 0.80
C LEU A 27 -3.35 5.65 1.63
N ILE A 28 -4.17 4.78 1.03
CA ILE A 28 -4.64 3.55 1.68
C ILE A 28 -3.44 2.67 2.03
N ILE A 29 -2.52 2.42 1.08
CA ILE A 29 -1.33 1.60 1.30
C ILE A 29 -0.46 2.16 2.43
N ILE A 30 -0.16 3.46 2.40
CA ILE A 30 0.62 4.15 3.43
C ILE A 30 0.00 3.97 4.82
N SER A 31 -1.33 4.10 4.92
CA SER A 31 -2.05 3.96 6.18
C SER A 31 -2.06 2.54 6.76
N LYS A 32 -1.70 1.52 5.97
CA LYS A 32 -1.74 0.10 6.36
C LYS A 32 -0.38 -0.53 6.54
N LEU A 33 0.69 0.12 6.07
CA LEU A 33 2.06 -0.37 6.19
C LEU A 33 2.51 -0.55 7.65
N ASN A 34 2.98 -1.76 7.97
CA ASN A 34 3.54 -2.09 9.28
C ASN A 34 4.57 -3.22 9.24
N CYS A 35 5.24 -3.42 10.37
CA CYS A 35 6.23 -4.46 10.57
C CYS A 35 6.29 -4.90 12.05
N LEU A 36 6.53 -6.19 12.29
CA LEU A 36 6.90 -6.67 13.61
C LEU A 36 8.34 -6.27 13.94
N GLU A 37 8.58 -5.69 15.12
CA GLU A 37 9.93 -5.20 15.49
C GLU A 37 10.95 -6.34 15.68
N LYS A 38 10.50 -7.54 16.05
CA LYS A 38 11.38 -8.63 16.50
C LYS A 38 12.36 -9.14 15.44
N ASN A 39 12.10 -8.89 14.17
CA ASN A 39 12.95 -9.35 13.07
C ASN A 39 13.78 -8.18 12.52
N LEU A 40 15.08 -8.16 12.83
CA LEU A 40 15.99 -7.08 12.41
C LEU A 40 16.04 -6.90 10.89
N THR A 41 15.98 -7.99 10.12
CA THR A 41 15.97 -7.94 8.65
C THR A 41 14.70 -7.30 8.13
N SER A 42 13.54 -7.67 8.68
CA SER A 42 12.26 -7.01 8.36
C SER A 42 12.28 -5.55 8.75
N LEU A 43 12.82 -5.21 9.92
CA LEU A 43 12.92 -3.83 10.39
C LEU A 43 13.79 -2.96 9.47
N LYS A 44 15.00 -3.42 9.13
CA LYS A 44 15.89 -2.71 8.19
C LYS A 44 15.20 -2.53 6.83
N TYR A 45 14.53 -3.57 6.34
CA TYR A 45 13.81 -3.52 5.08
C TYR A 45 12.60 -2.57 5.12
N PHE A 46 11.81 -2.63 6.20
CA PHE A 46 10.67 -1.73 6.40
C PHE A 46 11.13 -0.27 6.47
N ASN A 47 12.20 0.02 7.21
CA ASN A 47 12.78 1.36 7.28
C ASN A 47 13.21 1.86 5.89
N GLU A 48 13.79 0.99 5.07
CA GLU A 48 14.16 1.33 3.69
C GLU A 48 12.93 1.55 2.79
N VAL A 49 11.85 0.81 2.99
CA VAL A 49 10.59 1.06 2.27
C VAL A 49 9.99 2.40 2.69
N ILE A 50 9.94 2.70 3.98
CA ILE A 50 9.34 3.94 4.50
C ILE A 50 10.17 5.18 4.14
N SER A 51 11.51 5.11 4.18
CA SER A 51 12.39 6.24 3.84
C SER A 51 12.23 6.73 2.40
N ARG A 52 11.68 5.88 1.52
CA ARG A 52 11.40 6.16 0.11
C ARG A 52 10.04 6.81 -0.13
N ILE A 53 9.24 7.05 0.90
CA ILE A 53 7.93 7.70 0.79
C ILE A 53 8.04 9.10 1.39
N ASP A 54 7.80 10.12 0.57
CA ASP A 54 7.90 11.50 1.03
C ASP A 54 6.83 11.80 2.09
N GLY A 55 7.25 12.42 3.20
CA GLY A 55 6.35 12.73 4.31
C GLY A 55 6.05 11.56 5.24
N CYS A 56 6.69 10.40 5.03
CA CYS A 56 6.58 9.25 5.92
C CYS A 56 7.75 9.13 6.90
N ASP A 57 7.40 8.80 8.12
CA ASP A 57 8.29 8.35 9.20
C ASP A 57 7.76 7.02 9.77
N ILE A 58 8.49 6.48 10.75
CA ILE A 58 8.04 5.32 11.52
C ILE A 58 7.67 5.73 12.94
N HIS A 59 6.72 5.02 13.54
CA HIS A 59 6.47 5.10 14.98
C HIS A 59 6.20 3.70 15.54
N LYS A 60 6.40 3.55 16.84
CA LYS A 60 6.36 2.27 17.53
C LYS A 60 5.18 2.20 18.48
N VAL A 61 4.41 1.13 18.37
CA VAL A 61 3.27 0.83 19.24
C VAL A 61 3.57 -0.42 20.07
N LYS A 62 3.34 -0.32 21.37
CA LYS A 62 3.59 -1.40 22.35
C LYS A 62 2.28 -1.86 23.00
N TYR A 63 1.41 -2.52 22.23
CA TYR A 63 0.29 -3.28 22.76
C TYR A 63 0.51 -4.77 22.44
N GLY A 64 0.97 -5.54 23.42
CA GLY A 64 1.39 -6.93 23.19
C GLY A 64 2.77 -7.03 22.51
N LYS A 65 2.85 -7.65 21.33
CA LYS A 65 4.12 -7.72 20.57
C LYS A 65 4.45 -6.33 20.02
N PRO A 66 5.67 -5.81 20.21
CA PRO A 66 6.04 -4.51 19.67
C PRO A 66 5.92 -4.48 18.14
N MET A 67 5.23 -3.46 17.65
CA MET A 67 4.93 -3.24 16.24
C MET A 67 5.36 -1.85 15.82
N ILE A 68 5.74 -1.74 14.56
CA ILE A 68 6.16 -0.49 13.94
C ILE A 68 5.21 -0.22 12.80
N PHE A 69 4.72 1.01 12.75
CA PHE A 69 3.74 1.46 11.79
C PHE A 69 4.24 2.74 11.12
N THR A 70 3.64 3.06 9.97
CA THR A 70 3.90 4.32 9.28
C THR A 70 3.29 5.50 10.04
N LYS A 71 4.02 6.61 10.05
CA LYS A 71 3.52 7.94 10.39
C LYS A 71 3.58 8.79 9.13
N PHE A 72 2.48 9.41 8.71
CA PHE A 72 2.44 10.20 7.47
C PHE A 72 2.02 11.64 7.76
N PHE A 73 2.86 12.62 7.42
CA PHE A 73 2.64 14.04 7.72
C PHE A 73 2.19 14.31 9.17
N GLY A 74 2.76 13.58 10.13
CA GLY A 74 2.42 13.70 11.55
C GLY A 74 1.33 12.77 12.06
N TYR A 75 0.56 12.11 11.18
CA TYR A 75 -0.51 11.18 11.56
C TYR A 75 0.03 9.77 11.79
N GLU A 76 -0.19 9.25 12.99
CA GLU A 76 0.27 7.93 13.42
C GLU A 76 -0.81 6.88 13.15
N PHE A 77 -0.49 5.91 12.30
CA PHE A 77 -1.41 4.83 11.95
C PHE A 77 -1.19 3.55 12.76
N ASN A 78 -2.25 2.79 12.94
CA ASN A 78 -2.25 1.40 13.38
C ASN A 78 -3.42 0.65 12.71
N TYR A 79 -3.56 -0.65 12.98
CA TYR A 79 -4.60 -1.51 12.39
C TYR A 79 -6.02 -0.94 12.46
N HIS A 80 -6.34 -0.20 13.53
CA HIS A 80 -7.67 0.31 13.82
C HIS A 80 -7.83 1.79 13.52
N THR A 81 -6.78 2.45 13.01
CA THR A 81 -6.80 3.90 12.88
C THR A 81 -7.77 4.34 11.80
N VAL A 82 -7.70 3.66 10.65
CA VAL A 82 -8.42 4.01 9.43
C VAL A 82 -8.88 2.73 8.75
N ARG A 83 -10.10 2.75 8.23
CA ARG A 83 -10.66 1.77 7.32
C ARG A 83 -11.18 2.50 6.10
N VAL A 84 -10.75 2.06 4.92
CA VAL A 84 -11.17 2.66 3.65
C VAL A 84 -11.72 1.56 2.76
N LYS A 85 -12.98 1.70 2.36
CA LYS A 85 -13.57 0.89 1.30
C LYS A 85 -13.76 1.75 0.06
N ILE A 86 -13.42 1.20 -1.09
CA ILE A 86 -13.62 1.86 -2.38
C ILE A 86 -14.51 1.00 -3.26
N ARG A 87 -15.35 1.65 -4.07
CA ARG A 87 -16.18 1.01 -5.09
C ARG A 87 -16.30 1.92 -6.30
N ILE A 88 -15.96 1.42 -7.49
CA ILE A 88 -16.24 2.13 -8.74
C ILE A 88 -17.65 1.75 -9.19
N THR A 89 -18.57 2.71 -9.19
CA THR A 89 -19.99 2.47 -9.52
C THR A 89 -20.33 2.73 -10.99
N ASP A 90 -19.53 3.56 -11.66
CA ASP A 90 -19.62 3.87 -13.08
C ASP A 90 -18.21 4.20 -13.61
N LYS A 91 -18.02 4.30 -14.92
CA LYS A 91 -16.71 4.41 -15.61
C LYS A 91 -15.76 5.47 -15.02
N TYR A 92 -16.28 6.53 -14.41
CA TYR A 92 -15.52 7.63 -13.80
C TYR A 92 -16.08 8.08 -12.44
N THR A 93 -16.81 7.21 -11.75
CA THR A 93 -17.42 7.52 -10.44
C THR A 93 -16.93 6.53 -9.41
N ILE A 94 -16.37 7.05 -8.32
CA ILE A 94 -15.85 6.26 -7.20
C ILE A 94 -16.56 6.67 -5.90
N ASP A 95 -17.10 5.68 -5.21
CA ASP A 95 -17.61 5.80 -3.86
C ASP A 95 -16.49 5.39 -2.88
N ILE A 96 -16.22 6.22 -1.88
CA ILE A 96 -15.25 5.97 -0.82
C ILE A 96 -15.99 5.98 0.52
N SER A 97 -15.94 4.89 1.25
CA SER A 97 -16.37 4.81 2.65
C SER A 97 -15.15 4.84 3.54
N LEU A 98 -15.05 5.88 4.37
CA LEU A 98 -13.93 6.14 5.26
C LEU A 98 -14.39 6.10 6.71
N GLU A 99 -13.86 5.17 7.48
CA GLU A 99 -14.07 5.05 8.91
C GLU A 99 -12.74 5.30 9.64
N SER A 100 -12.73 6.23 10.59
CA SER A 100 -11.53 6.59 11.34
C SER A 100 -11.83 6.80 12.82
N ILE A 101 -10.94 6.31 13.69
CA ILE A 101 -10.99 6.64 15.12
C ILE A 101 -10.42 8.04 15.40
N ILE A 102 -9.62 8.58 14.49
CA ILE A 102 -9.09 9.96 14.52
C ILE A 102 -10.08 10.86 13.76
N PRO A 103 -10.89 11.70 14.44
CA PRO A 103 -11.94 12.48 13.78
C PRO A 103 -11.41 13.42 12.70
N ASP A 104 -10.26 14.06 12.95
CA ASP A 104 -9.65 15.02 12.01
C ASP A 104 -8.96 14.34 10.82
N PHE A 105 -8.70 13.04 10.90
CA PHE A 105 -8.09 12.31 9.80
C PHE A 105 -9.02 12.21 8.60
N VAL A 106 -10.35 12.13 8.81
CA VAL A 106 -11.31 12.03 7.70
C VAL A 106 -11.24 13.26 6.80
N LYS A 107 -11.28 14.46 7.40
CA LYS A 107 -11.07 15.75 6.70
C LYS A 107 -9.70 15.84 6.06
N THR A 108 -8.67 15.32 6.72
CA THR A 108 -7.31 15.34 6.19
C THR A 108 -7.17 14.40 5.00
N PHE A 109 -7.78 13.21 5.05
CA PHE A 109 -7.80 12.25 3.95
C PHE A 109 -8.51 12.84 2.75
N ASP A 110 -9.68 13.48 2.95
CA ASP A 110 -10.40 14.18 1.88
C ASP A 110 -9.57 15.33 1.29
N LYS A 111 -8.92 16.13 2.12
CA LYS A 111 -7.99 17.17 1.65
C LYS A 111 -6.82 16.58 0.85
N LEU A 112 -6.21 15.51 1.34
CA LEU A 112 -5.09 14.85 0.68
C LEU A 112 -5.51 14.14 -0.60
N SER A 113 -6.73 13.59 -0.66
CA SER A 113 -7.23 12.93 -1.87
C SER A 113 -7.54 13.95 -2.98
N THR A 114 -8.07 15.11 -2.61
CA THR A 114 -8.46 16.18 -3.55
C THR A 114 -7.32 17.12 -3.94
N ASP A 115 -6.20 17.14 -3.19
CA ASP A 115 -5.02 17.91 -3.56
C ASP A 115 -4.50 17.49 -4.96
N THR A 116 -4.02 18.44 -5.77
CA THR A 116 -3.42 18.17 -7.07
C THR A 116 -1.99 17.64 -6.96
N ASN A 117 -1.35 17.76 -5.79
CA ASN A 117 0.00 17.26 -5.56
C ASN A 117 0.06 15.73 -5.58
N GLU A 118 1.01 15.17 -6.31
CA GLU A 118 1.26 13.73 -6.32
C GLU A 118 1.90 13.25 -5.01
N ILE A 119 1.57 12.02 -4.62
CA ILE A 119 2.30 11.32 -3.55
C ILE A 119 3.57 10.73 -4.16
N ASN A 120 4.68 11.40 -3.89
CA ASN A 120 6.01 10.97 -4.27
C ASN A 120 6.44 9.80 -3.39
N TRP A 121 6.50 8.62 -3.99
CA TRP A 121 7.05 7.42 -3.37
C TRP A 121 8.09 6.78 -4.26
N ASN A 122 8.92 5.89 -3.71
CA ASN A 122 10.15 5.43 -4.34
C ASN A 122 11.19 6.55 -4.59
N THR A 123 11.25 7.56 -3.73
CA THR A 123 12.22 8.64 -3.87
C THR A 123 13.64 8.15 -3.54
N ASN A 124 14.65 8.74 -4.18
CA ASN A 124 16.07 8.43 -3.90
C ASN A 124 16.56 9.12 -2.60
N LYS A 125 15.70 9.25 -1.59
CA LYS A 125 16.13 9.79 -0.31
C LYS A 125 17.03 8.78 0.37
N HIS A 126 18.31 9.13 0.52
CA HIS A 126 19.14 8.50 1.53
C HIS A 126 18.49 8.72 2.89
N PRO A 127 18.42 7.70 3.78
CA PRO A 127 17.72 7.81 5.05
C PRO A 127 18.33 8.93 5.87
N THR A 128 17.65 10.07 5.92
CA THR A 128 17.96 11.16 6.82
C THR A 128 17.12 10.94 8.07
N ASN A 129 17.76 10.40 9.11
CA ASN A 129 17.28 10.34 10.49
C ASN A 129 16.19 9.31 10.87
N GLY A 130 16.19 8.11 10.28
CA GLY A 130 15.53 6.94 10.89
C GLY A 130 16.44 6.26 11.93
N ILE A 131 15.99 6.16 13.18
CA ILE A 131 16.58 5.44 14.35
C ILE A 131 18.08 5.10 14.19
N LYS A 132 18.96 5.87 14.84
CA LYS A 132 20.37 5.51 15.01
C LYS A 132 20.45 4.18 15.76
N PHE A 133 20.74 3.10 15.04
CA PHE A 133 21.23 1.88 15.67
C PHE A 133 22.61 2.19 16.23
N GLY A 134 22.83 1.84 17.50
CA GLY A 134 23.98 2.27 18.30
C GLY A 134 25.33 2.13 17.58
N ASP A 135 26.21 3.09 17.88
CA ASP A 135 27.58 3.16 17.39
C ASP A 135 28.31 1.83 17.60
N ASP A 136 28.66 1.18 16.49
CA ASP A 136 29.88 0.39 16.40
C ASP A 136 30.46 0.60 14.99
N GLN A 137 31.49 1.44 14.94
CA GLN A 137 32.30 1.66 13.76
C GLN A 137 33.06 0.38 13.43
N THR A 138 32.61 -0.35 12.41
CA THR A 138 33.44 -1.15 11.50
C THR A 138 32.64 -1.36 10.21
N THR A 139 32.73 -0.41 9.27
CA THR A 139 32.14 -0.57 7.93
C THR A 139 32.87 -1.66 7.17
N ASN A 140 32.38 -2.90 7.27
CA ASN A 140 32.81 -4.02 6.47
C ASN A 140 32.21 -3.93 5.05
N SER A 141 32.96 -4.36 4.03
CA SER A 141 32.49 -4.42 2.64
C SER A 141 31.23 -5.28 2.44
N GLN A 142 30.96 -6.21 3.35
CA GLN A 142 29.74 -7.04 3.38
C GLN A 142 28.49 -6.29 3.87
N ASP A 143 28.62 -5.25 4.71
CA ASP A 143 27.47 -4.45 5.14
C ASP A 143 26.99 -3.52 4.03
N ASN A 144 27.92 -3.00 3.22
CA ASN A 144 27.59 -2.20 2.03
C ASN A 144 26.86 -3.02 0.96
N SER A 145 27.27 -4.27 0.71
CA SER A 145 26.59 -5.12 -0.28
C SER A 145 25.19 -5.54 0.17
N ASN A 146 25.01 -5.81 1.48
CA ASN A 146 23.69 -6.10 2.05
C ASN A 146 22.75 -4.90 2.02
N LEU A 147 23.25 -3.70 2.24
CA LEU A 147 22.46 -2.47 2.17
C LEU A 147 22.01 -2.17 0.74
N GLN A 148 22.93 -2.24 -0.24
CA GLN A 148 22.58 -2.09 -1.67
C GLN A 148 21.54 -3.10 -2.13
N LEU A 149 21.61 -4.33 -1.63
CA LEU A 149 20.62 -5.36 -1.91
C LEU A 149 19.24 -5.01 -1.32
N ILE A 150 19.20 -4.51 -0.08
CA ILE A 150 17.96 -4.03 0.58
C ILE A 150 17.35 -2.86 -0.21
N GLU A 151 18.16 -1.88 -0.61
CA GLU A 151 17.71 -0.74 -1.43
C GLU A 151 17.11 -1.20 -2.77
N LYS A 152 17.78 -2.14 -3.46
CA LYS A 152 17.27 -2.71 -4.71
C LYS A 152 15.95 -3.45 -4.50
N GLU A 153 15.84 -4.25 -3.44
CA GLU A 153 14.62 -4.97 -3.10
C GLU A 153 13.48 -4.02 -2.70
N ALA A 154 13.78 -2.89 -2.06
CA ALA A 154 12.78 -1.88 -1.73
C ALA A 154 12.26 -1.17 -2.99
N LYS A 155 13.16 -0.82 -3.93
CA LYS A 155 12.76 -0.30 -5.26
C LYS A 155 11.82 -1.25 -5.99
N LEU A 156 12.16 -2.54 -5.99
CA LEU A 156 11.33 -3.59 -6.59
C LEU A 156 9.96 -3.70 -5.91
N THR A 157 9.86 -3.50 -4.60
CA THR A 157 8.56 -3.42 -3.93
C THR A 157 7.69 -2.28 -4.41
N PHE A 158 8.25 -1.09 -4.66
CA PHE A 158 7.47 0.01 -5.22
C PHE A 158 6.96 -0.30 -6.63
N TYR A 159 7.78 -0.92 -7.49
CA TYR A 159 7.31 -1.40 -8.79
C TYR A 159 6.15 -2.40 -8.68
N LEU A 160 6.18 -3.29 -7.67
CA LEU A 160 5.08 -4.22 -7.41
C LEU A 160 3.83 -3.52 -6.88
N LEU A 161 3.98 -2.52 -6.01
CA LEU A 161 2.87 -1.70 -5.51
C LEU A 161 2.23 -0.87 -6.63
N ASP A 162 3.02 -0.24 -7.49
CA ASP A 162 2.51 0.48 -8.65
C ASP A 162 1.75 -0.46 -9.59
N SER A 163 2.33 -1.63 -9.91
CA SER A 163 1.67 -2.68 -10.70
C SER A 163 0.35 -3.14 -10.08
N PHE A 164 0.30 -3.29 -8.75
CA PHE A 164 -0.91 -3.66 -8.02
C PHE A 164 -2.00 -2.60 -8.12
N ILE A 165 -1.65 -1.32 -7.92
CA ILE A 165 -2.58 -0.20 -8.10
C ILE A 165 -3.15 -0.19 -9.52
N GLN A 166 -2.28 -0.33 -10.52
CA GLN A 166 -2.68 -0.35 -11.93
C GLN A 166 -3.60 -1.53 -12.25
N THR A 167 -3.30 -2.71 -11.71
CA THR A 167 -4.15 -3.89 -11.86
C THR A 167 -5.52 -3.67 -11.23
N LEU A 168 -5.61 -3.12 -10.01
CA LEU A 168 -6.89 -2.83 -9.40
C LEU A 168 -7.67 -1.78 -10.20
N TYR A 169 -7.02 -0.72 -10.67
CA TYR A 169 -7.64 0.26 -11.55
C TYR A 169 -8.26 -0.40 -12.79
N LEU A 170 -7.49 -1.23 -13.50
CA LEU A 170 -7.96 -1.93 -14.69
C LEU A 170 -9.14 -2.85 -14.38
N LEU A 171 -9.03 -3.69 -13.34
CA LEU A 171 -10.07 -4.64 -13.00
C LEU A 171 -11.36 -3.96 -12.51
N MET A 172 -11.25 -2.83 -11.82
CA MET A 172 -12.41 -2.08 -11.33
C MET A 172 -13.07 -1.21 -12.41
N THR A 173 -12.35 -0.84 -13.47
CA THR A 173 -12.87 -0.01 -14.57
C THR A 173 -13.24 -0.80 -15.83
N GLN A 174 -12.88 -2.09 -15.90
CA GLN A 174 -13.35 -2.99 -16.95
C GLN A 174 -14.87 -3.16 -16.92
N SER A 175 -15.47 -3.42 -18.10
CA SER A 175 -16.91 -3.64 -18.19
C SER A 175 -17.34 -4.88 -17.38
N SER A 176 -18.53 -4.80 -16.79
CA SER A 176 -19.14 -5.80 -15.92
C SER A 176 -19.42 -7.16 -16.57
N GLU A 177 -19.13 -7.32 -17.87
CA GLU A 177 -19.33 -8.56 -18.61
C GLU A 177 -18.21 -9.59 -18.38
N SER A 178 -17.09 -9.18 -17.78
CA SER A 178 -16.03 -10.11 -17.40
C SER A 178 -16.35 -10.77 -16.05
N THR A 179 -16.46 -12.10 -16.01
CA THR A 179 -16.74 -12.87 -14.78
C THR A 179 -15.70 -12.67 -13.67
N ASN A 180 -14.52 -12.17 -14.03
CA ASN A 180 -13.40 -11.94 -13.12
C ASN A 180 -13.11 -10.43 -12.89
N GLY A 181 -14.01 -9.55 -13.32
CA GLY A 181 -13.90 -8.11 -13.10
C GLY A 181 -14.18 -7.71 -11.65
N LEU A 182 -13.62 -6.57 -11.24
CA LEU A 182 -13.84 -5.94 -9.93
C LEU A 182 -14.77 -4.72 -10.01
N SER A 183 -15.36 -4.45 -11.18
CA SER A 183 -16.32 -3.36 -11.36
C SER A 183 -17.53 -3.52 -10.44
N GLY A 184 -17.92 -2.44 -9.77
CA GLY A 184 -19.04 -2.43 -8.82
C GLY A 184 -18.78 -3.15 -7.48
N ARG A 185 -17.63 -3.82 -7.31
CA ARG A 185 -17.29 -4.54 -6.07
C ARG A 185 -16.70 -3.61 -5.02
N ASN A 186 -16.91 -3.95 -3.75
CA ASN A 186 -16.28 -3.25 -2.64
C ASN A 186 -14.88 -3.82 -2.41
N ILE A 187 -13.88 -2.93 -2.40
CA ILE A 187 -12.49 -3.29 -2.12
C ILE A 187 -12.03 -2.58 -0.85
N GLU A 188 -11.42 -3.34 0.06
CA GLU A 188 -10.79 -2.83 1.28
C GLU A 188 -9.39 -3.43 1.40
N ILE A 189 -8.36 -2.61 1.66
CA ILE A 189 -7.07 -3.14 2.12
C ILE A 189 -7.08 -3.09 3.65
N LYS A 190 -7.01 -4.26 4.27
CA LYS A 190 -7.07 -4.39 5.73
C LYS A 190 -5.71 -4.19 6.37
N ASP A 191 -4.70 -4.81 5.79
CA ASP A 191 -3.34 -4.86 6.33
C ASP A 191 -2.29 -4.88 5.21
N ILE A 192 -1.16 -4.23 5.46
CA ILE A 192 0.04 -4.39 4.66
C ILE A 192 1.24 -4.57 5.59
N SER A 193 1.73 -5.79 5.72
CA SER A 193 2.77 -6.12 6.69
C SER A 193 4.06 -6.65 6.04
N VAL A 194 5.20 -6.23 6.59
CA VAL A 194 6.53 -6.71 6.18
C VAL A 194 6.99 -7.86 7.07
N SER A 195 7.25 -9.01 6.46
CA SER A 195 7.83 -10.19 7.13
C SER A 195 8.91 -10.83 6.25
N ARG A 196 10.12 -11.00 6.77
CA ARG A 196 11.27 -11.58 6.04
C ARG A 196 11.52 -10.92 4.67
N LYS A 197 11.33 -9.60 4.58
CA LYS A 197 11.37 -8.78 3.33
C LYS A 197 10.31 -9.12 2.29
N ILE A 198 9.25 -9.81 2.69
CA ILE A 198 8.04 -10.04 1.90
C ILE A 198 7.02 -9.00 2.35
N LEU A 199 6.40 -8.32 1.41
CA LEU A 199 5.28 -7.42 1.69
C LEU A 199 3.97 -8.22 1.49
N ASN A 200 3.27 -8.48 2.58
CA ASN A 200 2.00 -9.20 2.59
C ASN A 200 0.88 -8.16 2.51
N ILE A 201 -0.05 -8.29 1.56
CA ILE A 201 -1.23 -7.43 1.42
C ILE A 201 -2.46 -8.28 1.72
N GLU A 202 -3.17 -7.99 2.80
CA GLU A 202 -4.48 -8.56 3.11
C GLU A 202 -5.57 -7.58 2.64
N MET A 203 -6.41 -8.03 1.72
CA MET A 203 -7.53 -7.25 1.20
C MET A 203 -8.85 -8.04 1.28
N LEU A 204 -9.97 -7.31 1.29
CA LEU A 204 -11.31 -7.84 1.11
C LEU A 204 -11.84 -7.42 -0.25
N VAL A 205 -12.45 -8.36 -0.95
CA VAL A 205 -13.31 -8.09 -2.11
C VAL A 205 -14.69 -8.64 -1.79
N ASP A 206 -15.67 -7.74 -1.63
CA ASP A 206 -17.02 -8.07 -1.14
C ASP A 206 -16.99 -8.98 0.11
N GLU A 207 -16.18 -8.57 1.10
CA GLU A 207 -15.96 -9.28 2.37
C GLU A 207 -15.23 -10.64 2.26
N LYS A 208 -14.81 -11.06 1.06
CA LYS A 208 -13.96 -12.25 0.87
C LYS A 208 -12.49 -11.87 0.92
N THR A 209 -11.73 -12.61 1.72
CA THR A 209 -10.30 -12.35 1.93
C THR A 209 -9.45 -12.82 0.76
N VAL A 210 -8.55 -11.94 0.32
CA VAL A 210 -7.45 -12.23 -0.60
C VAL A 210 -6.15 -11.79 0.07
N ILE A 211 -5.13 -12.66 0.07
CA ILE A 211 -3.79 -12.33 0.55
C ILE A 211 -2.79 -12.47 -0.60
N LEU A 212 -2.06 -11.40 -0.87
CA LEU A 212 -1.00 -11.34 -1.87
C LEU A 212 0.36 -11.13 -1.19
N ASP A 213 1.34 -11.93 -1.59
CA ASP A 213 2.71 -11.82 -1.13
C ASP A 213 3.62 -11.27 -2.23
N PHE A 214 4.16 -10.08 -2.00
CA PHE A 214 5.14 -9.48 -2.89
C PHE A 214 6.53 -9.94 -2.50
N LEU A 215 7.21 -10.53 -3.47
CA LEU A 215 8.48 -11.23 -3.32
C LEU A 215 9.50 -10.55 -4.25
N PRO A 216 10.13 -9.43 -3.85
CA PRO A 216 11.07 -8.68 -4.71
C PRO A 216 12.21 -9.51 -5.31
N LYS A 217 12.59 -10.61 -4.67
CA LYS A 217 13.62 -11.54 -5.15
C LYS A 217 13.14 -12.53 -6.22
N SER A 218 11.83 -12.72 -6.36
CA SER A 218 11.26 -13.77 -7.18
C SER A 218 11.03 -13.30 -8.61
N LYS A 219 11.30 -14.19 -9.59
CA LYS A 219 10.98 -13.96 -11.00
C LYS A 219 9.49 -13.64 -11.21
N ASN A 220 8.62 -14.32 -10.46
CA ASN A 220 7.18 -14.07 -10.50
C ASN A 220 6.78 -12.88 -9.62
N GLY A 221 7.59 -12.49 -8.64
CA GLY A 221 7.43 -11.28 -7.82
C GLY A 221 6.15 -11.14 -6.98
N VAL A 222 5.09 -11.91 -7.26
CA VAL A 222 3.82 -11.95 -6.54
C VAL A 222 3.29 -13.39 -6.46
N VAL A 223 2.77 -13.76 -5.30
CA VAL A 223 2.11 -15.05 -5.01
C VAL A 223 0.78 -14.77 -4.32
N VAL A 224 -0.22 -15.63 -4.59
CA VAL A 224 -1.50 -15.61 -3.86
C VAL A 224 -1.40 -16.63 -2.73
N SER A 225 -1.54 -16.15 -1.49
CA SER A 225 -1.42 -16.99 -0.30
C SER A 225 -2.77 -17.42 0.25
N ILE A 226 -3.80 -16.58 0.07
CA ILE A 226 -5.20 -16.91 0.36
C ILE A 226 -6.08 -16.30 -0.75
N ASP A 227 -7.05 -17.07 -1.22
CA ASP A 227 -8.08 -16.63 -2.17
C ASP A 227 -9.40 -17.28 -1.76
N ASN A 228 -10.17 -16.58 -0.90
CA ASN A 228 -11.44 -17.11 -0.41
C ASN A 228 -12.60 -16.87 -1.40
N ASP A 229 -12.34 -16.23 -2.54
CA ASP A 229 -13.23 -16.22 -3.71
C ASP A 229 -12.67 -17.16 -4.79
N GLU A 230 -13.49 -17.64 -5.72
CA GLU A 230 -13.09 -18.56 -6.79
C GLU A 230 -12.17 -17.88 -7.84
N LYS A 231 -10.95 -17.48 -7.43
CA LYS A 231 -9.82 -16.99 -8.25
C LYS A 231 -9.68 -15.46 -8.42
N ILE A 232 -10.14 -14.64 -7.47
CA ILE A 232 -9.91 -13.19 -7.54
C ILE A 232 -8.44 -12.85 -7.34
N GLY A 233 -7.82 -13.42 -6.29
CA GLY A 233 -6.39 -13.27 -6.05
C GLY A 233 -5.55 -13.70 -7.24
N GLU A 234 -5.87 -14.85 -7.85
CA GLU A 234 -5.17 -15.31 -9.05
C GLU A 234 -5.42 -14.42 -10.28
N THR A 235 -6.60 -13.80 -10.40
CA THR A 235 -6.87 -12.82 -11.46
C THR A 235 -6.01 -11.57 -11.28
N ILE A 236 -5.97 -11.00 -10.06
CA ILE A 236 -5.12 -9.85 -9.74
C ILE A 236 -3.65 -10.19 -10.04
N ARG A 237 -3.18 -11.33 -9.55
CA ARG A 237 -1.81 -11.80 -9.79
C ARG A 237 -1.49 -11.93 -11.28
N THR A 238 -2.40 -12.52 -12.07
CA THR A 238 -2.21 -12.73 -13.51
C THR A 238 -2.09 -11.40 -14.25
N VAL A 239 -2.98 -10.45 -13.96
CA VAL A 239 -2.96 -9.12 -14.61
C VAL A 239 -1.71 -8.33 -14.18
N MET A 240 -1.30 -8.40 -12.91
CA MET A 240 -0.05 -7.81 -12.45
C MET A 240 1.15 -8.32 -13.24
N LEU A 241 1.22 -9.63 -13.49
CA LEU A 241 2.32 -10.26 -14.23
C LEU A 241 2.32 -9.89 -15.72
N GLN A 242 1.14 -9.71 -16.33
CA GLN A 242 1.02 -9.27 -17.72
C GLN A 242 1.47 -7.81 -17.90
N ASN A 243 1.14 -6.95 -16.94
CA ASN A 243 1.47 -5.52 -16.97
C ASN A 243 2.93 -5.19 -16.58
N ARG A 244 3.77 -6.18 -16.28
CA ARG A 244 5.20 -5.93 -15.99
C ARG A 244 6.05 -5.66 -17.24
N TYR A 245 5.51 -5.89 -18.43
CA TYR A 245 6.24 -5.82 -19.71
C TYR A 245 5.79 -4.68 -20.62
N THR A 246 4.92 -3.80 -20.14
CA THR A 246 4.47 -2.57 -20.79
C THR A 246 5.08 -1.38 -20.09
#